data_AF-A0A1G9U303-F1
#
_entry.id   AF-A0A1G9U303-F1
#
_cell.length_a   1.000
_cell.length_b   1.000
_cell.length_c   1.000
_cell.angle_alpha   90.00
_cell.angle_beta   90.00
_cell.angle_gamma   90.00
#
_symmetry.space_group_name_H-M   'P 1'
#
loop_
_entity.id
_entity.type
_entity.pdbx_description
1 polymer ?
#
loop_
_entity_poly.entity_id
_entity_poly.type
_entity_poly.pdbx_seq_one_letter_code
_entity_poly.pdbx_strand_id
1 'polypeptide(L)'
;MEYVYAALILNESGEEINEENLTAVLDAAGVDVEESRVKALVAALEDVDIDEAVSEAAAVPAGGAAAGGAAPADEGGDEGGDEDEEEEVSDVPDTTDDDDDDDEDVSDEGAEGLGGLFG
;
A
#
# COMPACT_ATOMS: atom_id res chain seq x y z
N MET A 1 -8.87 -6.20 1.94
CA MET A 1 -9.01 -5.05 1.02
C MET A 1 -7.97 -3.97 1.28
N GLU A 2 -7.41 -3.93 2.49
CA GLU A 2 -6.34 -3.04 2.97
C GLU A 2 -5.17 -2.86 1.99
N TYR A 3 -4.59 -3.94 1.46
CA TYR A 3 -3.47 -3.87 0.50
C TYR A 3 -3.80 -3.11 -0.79
N VAL A 4 -5.01 -3.31 -1.32
CA VAL A 4 -5.47 -2.61 -2.54
C VAL A 4 -5.66 -1.13 -2.24
N TYR A 5 -6.19 -0.79 -1.07
CA TYR A 5 -6.33 0.61 -0.67
C TYR A 5 -4.99 1.29 -0.46
N ALA A 6 -4.01 0.59 0.13
CA ALA A 6 -2.65 1.10 0.27
C ALA A 6 -2.02 1.39 -1.11
N ALA A 7 -2.14 0.46 -2.06
CA ALA A 7 -1.67 0.67 -3.43
C ALA A 7 -2.34 1.87 -4.12
N LEU A 8 -3.65 2.04 -3.96
CA LEU A 8 -4.38 3.20 -4.51
C LEU A 8 -3.96 4.52 -3.86
N ILE A 9 -3.69 4.52 -2.55
CA ILE A 9 -3.17 5.71 -1.85
C ILE A 9 -1.81 6.12 -2.42
N LEU A 10 -0.90 5.15 -2.57
CA LEU A 10 0.43 5.38 -3.14
C LEU A 10 0.34 5.90 -4.59
N ASN A 11 -0.54 5.32 -5.41
CA ASN A 11 -0.79 5.79 -6.77
C ASN A 11 -1.26 7.25 -6.79
N GLU A 12 -2.26 7.61 -5.97
CA GLU A 12 -2.80 8.97 -5.90
C GLU A 12 -1.77 9.98 -5.36
N SER A 13 -0.87 9.55 -4.47
CA SER A 13 0.22 10.40 -3.96
C SER A 13 1.42 10.48 -4.91
N GLY A 14 1.43 9.73 -6.00
CA GLY A 14 2.54 9.65 -6.95
C GLY A 14 3.78 8.96 -6.38
N GLU A 15 3.60 8.15 -5.34
CA GLU A 15 4.67 7.34 -4.76
C GLU A 15 4.77 5.98 -5.47
N GLU A 16 5.97 5.42 -5.49
CA GLU A 16 6.21 4.12 -6.12
C GLU A 16 5.53 3.00 -5.33
N ILE A 17 4.89 2.07 -6.05
CA ILE A 17 4.26 0.90 -5.44
C ILE A 17 5.31 -0.22 -5.35
N ASN A 18 6.03 -0.25 -4.24
CA ASN A 18 7.02 -1.27 -3.91
C ASN A 18 6.75 -1.87 -2.52
N GLU A 19 7.50 -2.91 -2.14
CA GLU A 19 7.28 -3.63 -0.87
C GLU A 19 7.44 -2.72 0.36
N GLU A 20 8.40 -1.80 0.32
CA GLU A 20 8.72 -0.89 1.42
C GLU A 20 7.58 0.11 1.66
N ASN A 21 7.14 0.79 0.59
CA ASN A 21 6.09 1.80 0.66
C ASN A 21 4.74 1.19 1.04
N LEU A 22 4.40 0.01 0.51
CA LEU A 22 3.18 -0.70 0.88
C LEU A 22 3.18 -1.10 2.36
N THR A 23 4.29 -1.66 2.84
CA THR A 23 4.43 -2.07 4.24
C THR A 23 4.33 -0.85 5.16
N ALA A 24 5.00 0.25 4.83
CA ALA A 24 4.95 1.49 5.61
C ALA A 24 3.53 2.04 5.76
N VAL A 25 2.74 2.07 4.67
CA VAL A 25 1.34 2.54 4.71
C VAL A 25 0.46 1.61 5.55
N LEU A 26 0.64 0.30 5.41
CA LEU A 26 -0.14 -0.70 6.15
C LEU A 26 0.20 -0.69 7.64
N ASP A 27 1.47 -0.57 8.00
CA ASP A 27 1.94 -0.44 9.38
C ASP A 27 1.43 0.85 10.02
N ALA A 28 1.49 1.97 9.29
CA ALA A 28 0.93 3.25 9.75
C ALA A 28 -0.59 3.18 9.98
N ALA A 29 -1.29 2.31 9.24
CA ALA A 29 -2.71 2.01 9.42
C ALA A 29 -2.99 0.98 10.54
N GLY A 30 -1.95 0.44 11.19
CA GLY A 30 -2.06 -0.57 12.25
C GLY A 30 -2.52 -1.94 11.74
N VAL A 31 -2.22 -2.26 10.49
CA VAL A 31 -2.54 -3.55 9.87
C VAL A 31 -1.40 -4.54 10.14
N ASP A 32 -1.73 -5.78 10.52
CA ASP A 32 -0.75 -6.87 10.54
C ASP A 32 -0.34 -7.25 9.10
N VAL A 33 0.87 -6.86 8.69
CA VAL A 33 1.36 -7.05 7.32
C VAL A 33 1.80 -8.49 7.07
N GLU A 34 1.34 -9.06 5.97
CA GLU A 34 1.77 -10.34 5.42
C GLU A 34 2.65 -10.09 4.20
N GLU A 35 3.97 -10.26 4.35
CA GLU A 35 4.94 -9.98 3.28
C GLU A 35 4.64 -10.71 1.96
N SER A 36 4.14 -11.94 2.03
CA SER A 36 3.78 -12.72 0.83
C SER A 36 2.66 -12.08 0.02
N ARG A 37 1.74 -11.36 0.68
CA ARG A 37 0.64 -10.64 0.03
C ARG A 37 1.12 -9.32 -0.55
N VAL A 38 2.07 -8.65 0.11
CA VAL A 38 2.73 -7.45 -0.43
C VAL A 38 3.45 -7.81 -1.73
N LYS A 39 4.31 -8.83 -1.71
CA LYS A 39 5.04 -9.32 -2.88
C LYS A 39 4.12 -9.71 -4.03
N ALA A 40 3.07 -10.48 -3.73
CA ALA A 40 2.10 -10.88 -4.75
C ALA A 40 1.36 -9.68 -5.35
N LEU A 41 1.07 -8.65 -4.55
CA LEU A 41 0.42 -7.44 -5.05
C LEU A 41 1.35 -6.59 -5.92
N VAL A 42 2.60 -6.39 -5.49
CA VAL A 42 3.60 -5.66 -6.29
C VAL A 42 3.77 -6.34 -7.64
N ALA A 43 4.02 -7.65 -7.66
CA ALA A 43 4.16 -8.42 -8.90
C ALA A 43 2.91 -8.38 -9.78
N ALA A 44 1.71 -8.36 -9.19
CA ALA A 44 0.47 -8.26 -9.94
C ALA A 44 0.22 -6.87 -10.55
N LEU A 45 0.93 -5.83 -10.08
CA LEU A 45 0.78 -4.45 -10.51
C LEU A 45 1.94 -3.94 -11.38
N GLU A 46 3.03 -4.71 -11.56
CA GLU A 46 4.22 -4.31 -12.33
C GLU A 46 3.90 -3.81 -13.75
N ASP A 47 2.95 -4.45 -14.43
CA ASP A 47 2.54 -4.11 -15.80
C ASP A 47 1.15 -3.45 -15.89
N VAL A 48 0.62 -2.93 -14.76
CA VAL A 48 -0.74 -2.38 -14.70
C VAL A 48 -0.72 -0.85 -14.65
N ASP A 49 -1.41 -0.20 -15.60
CA ASP A 49 -1.75 1.21 -15.49
C ASP A 49 -2.99 1.37 -14.59
N ILE A 50 -2.75 1.80 -13.35
CA ILE A 50 -3.78 1.91 -12.31
C ILE A 50 -4.78 3.02 -12.64
N ASP A 51 -4.34 4.14 -13.22
CA ASP A 51 -5.21 5.26 -13.56
C ASP A 51 -6.19 4.87 -14.67
N GLU A 52 -5.71 4.16 -15.69
CA GLU A 52 -6.56 3.62 -16.74
C GLU A 52 -7.54 2.58 -16.20
N ALA A 53 -7.07 1.64 -15.36
CA ALA A 53 -7.92 0.62 -14.75
C ALA A 53 -9.03 1.21 -13.87
N VAL A 54 -8.71 2.23 -13.07
CA VAL A 54 -9.70 2.93 -12.22
C VAL A 54 -10.71 3.70 -13.07
N SER A 55 -10.26 4.36 -14.13
CA SER A 55 -11.11 5.07 -15.08
C SER A 55 -12.10 4.14 -15.80
N GLU A 56 -11.61 3.00 -16.29
CA GLU A 56 -12.46 1.97 -16.92
C GLU A 56 -13.47 1.42 -15.92
N ALA A 57 -13.03 1.11 -14.69
CA ALA A 57 -13.92 0.63 -13.64
C ALA A 57 -15.03 1.63 -13.30
N ALA A 58 -14.72 2.93 -13.29
CA ALA A 58 -15.71 3.99 -13.06
C ALA A 58 -16.71 4.16 -14.22
N ALA A 59 -16.31 3.79 -15.45
CA ALA A 59 -17.16 3.87 -16.63
C ALA A 59 -18.21 2.75 -16.72
N VAL A 60 -18.08 1.69 -15.92
CA VAL A 60 -19.05 0.58 -15.90
C VAL A 60 -20.36 1.04 -15.25
N PRO A 61 -21.50 1.01 -15.96
CA PRO A 61 -22.78 1.38 -15.36
C PRO A 61 -23.09 0.49 -14.17
N ALA A 62 -23.39 1.08 -13.01
CA ALA A 62 -23.64 0.40 -11.73
C ALA A 62 -24.79 -0.64 -11.74
N GLY A 63 -25.48 -0.84 -12.87
CA GLY A 63 -26.50 -1.87 -13.08
C GLY A 63 -26.04 -3.09 -13.92
N GLY A 64 -24.76 -3.18 -14.26
CA GLY A 64 -24.22 -4.15 -15.22
C GLY A 64 -23.64 -5.45 -14.64
N ALA A 65 -24.19 -6.01 -13.56
CA ALA A 65 -23.87 -7.38 -13.16
C ALA A 65 -24.93 -8.35 -13.73
N ALA A 66 -24.90 -8.54 -15.05
CA ALA A 66 -25.51 -9.70 -15.69
C ALA A 66 -24.38 -10.64 -16.12
N ALA A 67 -24.42 -11.86 -15.59
CA ALA A 67 -23.45 -12.92 -15.78
C ALA A 67 -23.02 -13.16 -17.23
N GLY A 68 -21.75 -13.52 -17.40
CA GLY A 68 -21.31 -14.38 -18.50
C GLY A 68 -20.03 -13.94 -19.17
N GLY A 69 -19.00 -14.78 -19.04
CA GLY A 69 -17.93 -14.86 -20.03
C GLY A 69 -16.54 -14.64 -19.45
N ALA A 70 -15.90 -15.75 -19.07
CA ALA A 70 -14.48 -15.87 -19.34
C ALA A 70 -14.24 -15.53 -20.82
N ALA A 71 -13.35 -14.58 -21.08
CA ALA A 71 -12.74 -14.34 -22.39
C ALA A 71 -11.22 -14.29 -22.18
N PRO A 72 -10.46 -14.78 -23.17
CA PRO A 72 -9.36 -15.70 -22.95
C PRO A 72 -8.03 -15.02 -22.62
N ALA A 73 -7.17 -15.81 -21.98
CA ALA A 73 -5.72 -15.62 -22.04
C ALA A 73 -5.29 -15.50 -23.50
N ASP A 74 -4.64 -14.39 -23.84
CA ASP A 74 -3.92 -14.21 -25.09
C ASP A 74 -2.50 -14.75 -24.88
N GLU A 75 -2.24 -15.93 -25.45
CA GLU A 75 -0.91 -16.51 -25.62
C GLU A 75 -0.19 -15.77 -26.76
N GLY A 76 0.87 -15.04 -26.40
CA GLY A 76 2.07 -14.79 -27.22
C GLY A 76 3.24 -14.65 -26.25
N GLY A 77 4.17 -15.60 -26.13
CA GLY A 77 5.29 -15.82 -27.06
C GLY A 77 6.27 -14.65 -26.92
N ASP A 78 7.54 -14.75 -26.54
CA ASP A 78 8.56 -15.82 -26.57
C ASP A 78 9.85 -15.18 -25.94
N GLU A 79 10.83 -16.01 -25.54
CA GLU A 79 12.24 -15.68 -25.20
C GLU A 79 12.49 -14.91 -23.86
N GLY A 80 13.36 -15.30 -22.92
CA GLY A 80 14.41 -16.32 -22.82
C GLY A 80 15.46 -15.90 -21.75
N GLY A 81 16.13 -16.86 -21.10
CA GLY A 81 17.32 -16.71 -20.22
C GLY A 81 16.97 -16.47 -18.74
N ASP A 82 17.18 -17.37 -17.78
CA ASP A 82 18.35 -18.17 -17.36
C ASP A 82 19.56 -17.33 -16.91
N GLU A 83 20.22 -17.83 -15.86
CA GLU A 83 21.44 -17.36 -15.17
C GLU A 83 21.17 -16.49 -13.92
N ASP A 84 21.05 -17.05 -12.71
CA ASP A 84 22.07 -17.63 -11.80
C ASP A 84 22.87 -16.62 -10.98
N GLU A 85 23.21 -17.07 -9.77
CA GLU A 85 24.21 -16.55 -8.83
C GLU A 85 23.86 -15.30 -8.01
N GLU A 86 24.14 -15.19 -6.71
CA GLU A 86 24.58 -16.05 -5.60
C GLU A 86 24.88 -15.04 -4.47
N GLU A 87 24.59 -15.39 -3.21
CA GLU A 87 25.43 -15.08 -2.02
C GLU A 87 25.67 -13.58 -1.67
N GLU A 88 25.69 -13.08 -0.43
CA GLU A 88 26.06 -13.65 0.86
C GLU A 88 26.00 -12.50 1.90
N VAL A 89 25.70 -12.90 3.15
CA VAL A 89 26.08 -12.35 4.46
C VAL A 89 25.97 -10.88 4.90
N SER A 90 25.63 -10.83 6.20
CA SER A 90 26.20 -10.00 7.29
C SER A 90 25.71 -8.56 7.38
N ASP A 91 25.45 -7.97 8.54
CA ASP A 91 25.74 -8.34 9.92
C ASP A 91 24.84 -7.45 10.81
N VAL A 92 24.34 -8.02 11.91
CA VAL A 92 23.86 -7.34 13.13
C VAL A 92 25.03 -6.48 13.70
N PRO A 93 24.92 -5.33 14.42
CA PRO A 93 24.05 -5.08 15.59
C PRO A 93 23.51 -3.64 15.84
N ASP A 94 22.48 -3.57 16.69
CA ASP A 94 22.41 -2.84 17.97
C ASP A 94 23.08 -1.45 18.11
N THR A 95 22.25 -0.42 18.37
CA THR A 95 22.47 0.69 19.33
C THR A 95 21.07 1.19 19.72
N THR A 96 20.48 0.93 20.89
CA THR A 96 20.84 1.36 22.26
C THR A 96 21.20 2.86 22.38
N ASP A 97 20.43 3.54 23.25
CA ASP A 97 20.65 4.84 23.94
C ASP A 97 20.66 6.17 23.15
N ASP A 98 19.71 7.04 23.49
CA ASP A 98 19.89 8.33 24.22
C ASP A 98 18.48 8.98 24.31
N ASP A 99 17.75 8.93 25.43
CA ASP A 99 17.79 9.89 26.55
C ASP A 99 17.78 11.37 26.09
N ASP A 100 16.61 12.03 26.18
CA ASP A 100 16.55 13.42 26.65
C ASP A 100 15.15 13.73 27.21
N ASP A 101 15.16 14.02 28.51
CA ASP A 101 14.11 14.62 29.33
C ASP A 101 13.58 15.94 28.72
N ASP A 102 12.27 16.17 28.81
CA ASP A 102 11.79 17.47 29.31
C ASP A 102 10.30 17.37 29.76
N ASP A 103 10.15 17.30 31.08
CA ASP A 103 8.95 17.58 31.85
C ASP A 103 8.51 19.04 31.66
N GLU A 104 7.35 19.32 31.06
CA GLU A 104 6.59 20.53 31.36
C GLU A 104 5.07 20.26 31.42
N ASP A 105 4.60 20.06 32.67
CA ASP A 105 3.21 20.21 33.14
C ASP A 105 2.62 21.58 32.73
N VAL A 106 1.64 21.62 31.82
CA VAL A 106 0.67 22.73 31.72
C VAL A 106 -0.73 22.22 31.32
N SER A 107 -1.52 21.94 32.35
CA SER A 107 -2.97 22.22 32.51
C SER A 107 -3.96 21.89 31.37
N ASP A 108 -4.80 20.91 31.68
CA ASP A 108 -6.25 20.83 31.47
C ASP A 108 -6.92 22.18 31.11
N GLU A 109 -7.38 22.34 29.86
CA GLU A 109 -8.37 23.34 29.42
C GLU A 109 -8.69 23.16 27.90
N GLY A 110 -9.38 22.07 27.54
CA GLY A 110 -9.74 21.77 26.14
C GLY A 110 -11.22 21.47 25.87
N ALA A 111 -12.10 21.58 26.87
CA ALA A 111 -13.48 21.12 26.77
C ALA A 111 -14.54 22.21 26.46
N GLU A 112 -14.14 23.46 26.20
CA GLU A 112 -15.09 24.57 26.01
C GLU A 112 -15.25 25.03 24.54
N GLY A 113 -14.81 24.24 23.57
CA GLY A 113 -14.86 24.63 22.15
C GLY A 113 -16.10 24.19 21.35
N LEU A 114 -16.89 23.23 21.86
CA LEU A 114 -17.91 22.57 21.03
C LEU A 114 -19.32 23.17 21.14
N GLY A 115 -19.58 24.03 22.13
CA GLY A 115 -20.89 24.64 22.35
C GLY A 115 -21.23 25.81 21.42
N GLY A 116 -20.22 26.44 20.80
CA GLY A 116 -20.40 27.63 19.96
C GLY A 116 -20.70 27.35 18.48
N LEU A 117 -20.58 26.10 18.03
CA LEU A 117 -20.68 25.74 16.60
C LEU A 117 -22.05 25.19 16.18
N PHE A 118 -23.00 25.06 17.12
CA PHE A 118 -24.39 24.65 16.84
C PHE A 118 -25.44 25.66 17.37
N GLY A 119 -25.04 26.93 17.53
CA GLY A 119 -25.91 28.05 17.90
C GLY A 119 -26.19 28.98 16.73
#